data_AF-A0A7S2G3Z1-F1
#
_entry.id   AF-A0A7S2G3Z1-F1
#
_cell.length_a   1.000
_cell.length_b   1.000
_cell.length_c   1.000
_cell.angle_alpha   90.00
_cell.angle_beta   90.00
_cell.angle_gamma   90.00
#
_symmetry.space_group_name_H-M   'P 1'
#
loop_
_entity.id
_entity.type
_entity.pdbx_description
1 polymer ?
#
loop_
_entity_poly.entity_id
_entity_poly.type
_entity_poly.pdbx_seq_one_letter_code
_entity_poly.pdbx_strand_id
1 'polypeptide(L)'
;ASGCLEKRPNSALAYLCSPTDSFAIPPAARAAAAEQWRNGSSLQGLVRTITPDRVLRPNAGGTRPKLPIVDALVLQQGPNYFLAKRLQHWRAMIAAAEGHAVSSNVAPASNTSSVLKNQLLAAAYAGANSGVIPPLKIFDPETSNVLMTYLLLHDLYEHTRRAKGGVRSWSDAEGGLAEHPLNLFATTSVHNGIWRCAYQLRSLLEVVVAYFYVTKYNTQLLYTGAIAVGAGAALLRSRI
;
A
#
# COMPACT_ATOMS: atom_id res chain seq x y z
N ALA A 1 7.74 -25.11 -0.25
CA ALA A 1 6.93 -25.16 0.99
C ALA A 1 6.48 -26.60 1.23
N SER A 2 6.01 -27.25 0.15
CA SER A 2 5.81 -28.69 -0.02
C SER A 2 6.59 -29.57 0.96
N GLY A 3 7.92 -29.65 0.87
CA GLY A 3 8.67 -30.63 1.68
C GLY A 3 8.59 -30.49 3.22
N CYS A 4 8.28 -29.32 3.77
CA CYS A 4 8.08 -29.16 5.22
C CYS A 4 6.65 -29.53 5.63
N LEU A 5 5.66 -29.08 4.84
CA LEU A 5 4.25 -29.37 5.07
C LEU A 5 3.92 -30.85 4.84
N GLU A 6 4.56 -31.49 3.86
CA GLU A 6 4.48 -32.94 3.64
C GLU A 6 4.97 -33.74 4.85
N LYS A 7 6.10 -33.35 5.45
CA LYS A 7 6.69 -34.04 6.60
C LYS A 7 5.98 -33.69 7.92
N ARG A 8 5.29 -32.55 7.99
CA ARG A 8 4.60 -32.06 9.19
C ARG A 8 3.24 -31.46 8.80
N PRO A 9 2.24 -32.31 8.50
CA PRO A 9 0.94 -31.86 7.97
C PRO A 9 0.19 -30.92 8.93
N ASN A 10 0.45 -31.01 10.23
CA ASN A 10 -0.12 -30.14 11.26
C ASN A 10 0.57 -28.76 11.36
N SER A 11 1.44 -28.42 10.41
CA SER A 11 2.12 -27.11 10.38
C SER A 11 1.35 -26.12 9.52
N ALA A 12 1.44 -24.84 9.87
CA ALA A 12 0.86 -23.75 9.11
C ALA A 12 1.94 -22.94 8.38
N LEU A 13 1.58 -22.35 7.25
CA LEU A 13 2.42 -21.40 6.53
C LEU A 13 2.00 -19.97 6.86
N ALA A 14 2.93 -19.18 7.39
CA ALA A 14 2.68 -17.79 7.75
C ALA A 14 3.61 -16.84 6.97
N TYR A 15 3.02 -15.84 6.32
CA TYR A 15 3.74 -14.76 5.65
C TYR A 15 3.13 -13.40 6.00
N LEU A 16 4.00 -12.42 6.22
CA LEU A 16 3.65 -11.01 6.16
C LEU A 16 3.86 -10.53 4.72
N CYS A 17 2.78 -10.42 3.97
CA CYS A 17 2.81 -10.01 2.57
C CYS A 17 3.13 -8.52 2.46
N SER A 18 3.97 -8.15 1.50
CA SER A 18 4.30 -6.74 1.27
C SER A 18 3.10 -6.01 0.70
N PRO A 19 2.77 -4.78 1.15
CA PRO A 19 1.72 -3.99 0.52
C PRO A 19 2.16 -3.39 -0.83
N THR A 20 3.45 -3.48 -1.15
CA THR A 20 4.07 -2.95 -2.38
C THR A 20 4.18 -4.00 -3.49
N ASP A 21 3.10 -4.72 -3.75
CA ASP A 21 3.02 -5.74 -4.81
C ASP A 21 1.67 -5.64 -5.55
N SER A 22 1.52 -6.34 -6.67
CA SER A 22 0.25 -6.35 -7.41
C SER A 22 -0.73 -7.38 -6.84
N PHE A 23 -1.94 -6.93 -6.49
CA PHE A 23 -2.97 -7.76 -5.87
C PHE A 23 -4.31 -7.67 -6.60
N ALA A 24 -5.06 -8.77 -6.56
CA ALA A 24 -6.50 -8.69 -6.74
C ALA A 24 -7.09 -7.93 -5.55
N ILE A 25 -7.95 -6.95 -5.81
CA ILE A 25 -8.53 -6.10 -4.78
C ILE A 25 -10.06 -6.25 -4.76
N PRO A 26 -10.72 -5.98 -3.64
CA PRO A 26 -12.17 -5.92 -3.60
C PRO A 26 -12.71 -4.83 -4.55
N PRO A 27 -13.87 -5.00 -5.21
CA PRO A 27 -14.49 -3.97 -6.04
C PRO A 27 -14.69 -2.63 -5.31
N ALA A 28 -14.97 -2.67 -4.01
CA ALA A 28 -15.08 -1.47 -3.17
C ALA A 28 -13.79 -0.64 -3.12
N ALA A 29 -12.60 -1.29 -3.16
CA ALA A 29 -11.33 -0.56 -3.20
C ALA A 29 -11.12 0.14 -4.55
N ARG A 30 -11.50 -0.53 -5.66
CA ARG A 30 -11.51 0.06 -7.00
C ARG A 30 -12.46 1.26 -7.08
N ALA A 31 -13.67 1.13 -6.53
CA ALA A 31 -14.66 2.21 -6.50
C ALA A 31 -14.13 3.42 -5.72
N ALA A 32 -13.52 3.19 -4.55
CA ALA A 32 -12.92 4.27 -3.74
C ALA A 32 -11.78 4.98 -4.48
N ALA A 33 -10.91 4.24 -5.19
CA ALA A 33 -9.86 4.84 -6.01
C ALA A 33 -10.42 5.69 -7.17
N ALA A 34 -11.49 5.22 -7.83
CA ALA A 34 -12.17 5.98 -8.88
C ALA A 34 -12.90 7.22 -8.35
N GLU A 35 -13.45 7.15 -7.14
CA GLU A 35 -14.01 8.30 -6.45
C GLU A 35 -12.93 9.32 -6.09
N GLN A 36 -11.80 8.89 -5.53
CA GLN A 36 -10.67 9.77 -5.24
C GLN A 36 -10.15 10.45 -6.51
N TRP A 37 -10.09 9.75 -7.64
CA TRP A 37 -9.67 10.34 -8.92
C TRP A 37 -10.57 11.49 -9.38
N ARG A 38 -11.89 11.36 -9.16
CA ARG A 38 -12.90 12.37 -9.51
C ARG A 38 -12.94 13.53 -8.52
N ASN A 39 -12.84 13.21 -7.23
CA ASN A 39 -13.01 14.16 -6.12
C ASN A 39 -11.67 14.59 -5.51
N GLY A 40 -10.56 14.45 -6.25
CA GLY A 40 -9.22 14.84 -5.80
C GLY A 40 -9.14 16.33 -5.52
N SER A 41 -8.21 16.75 -4.66
CA SER A 41 -8.05 18.16 -4.31
C SER A 41 -7.62 19.01 -5.52
N SER A 42 -7.90 20.32 -5.47
CA SER A 42 -7.46 21.27 -6.49
C SER A 42 -5.94 21.22 -6.71
N LEU A 43 -5.17 21.01 -5.64
CA LEU A 43 -3.71 20.79 -5.71
C LEU A 43 -3.36 19.56 -6.55
N GLN A 44 -4.04 18.43 -6.34
CA GLN A 44 -3.82 17.22 -7.14
C GLN A 44 -4.20 17.46 -8.61
N GLY A 45 -5.31 18.18 -8.87
CA GLY A 45 -5.71 18.58 -10.23
C GLY A 45 -4.67 19.46 -10.92
N LEU A 46 -4.11 20.45 -10.21
CA LEU A 46 -3.04 21.30 -10.73
C LEU A 46 -1.79 20.47 -11.05
N VAL A 47 -1.32 19.65 -10.11
CA VAL A 47 -0.14 18.78 -10.30
C VAL A 47 -0.32 17.90 -11.53
N ARG A 48 -1.47 17.23 -11.66
CA ARG A 48 -1.79 16.39 -12.85
C ARG A 48 -1.72 17.17 -14.16
N THR A 49 -2.10 18.45 -14.14
CA THR A 49 -2.11 19.31 -15.32
C THR A 49 -0.70 19.77 -15.71
N ILE A 50 0.16 20.10 -14.74
CA ILE A 50 1.53 20.59 -14.99
C ILE A 50 2.55 19.47 -15.22
N THR A 51 2.25 18.25 -14.79
CA THR A 51 3.14 17.09 -14.89
C THR A 51 2.41 15.88 -15.48
N PRO A 52 1.78 16.04 -16.67
CA PRO A 52 1.02 14.97 -17.29
C PRO A 52 1.92 13.75 -17.46
N ASP A 53 1.37 12.58 -17.14
CA ASP A 53 2.04 11.30 -17.28
C ASP A 53 3.38 11.15 -16.55
N ARG A 54 3.74 12.02 -15.60
CA ARG A 54 4.96 11.88 -14.80
C ARG A 54 4.66 11.51 -13.35
N VAL A 55 3.86 12.32 -12.66
CA VAL A 55 3.43 12.06 -11.29
C VAL A 55 1.91 11.97 -11.22
N LEU A 56 1.39 11.38 -10.14
CA LEU A 56 -0.05 11.14 -9.97
C LEU A 56 -0.65 10.38 -11.17
N ARG A 57 0.08 9.39 -11.69
CA ARG A 57 -0.39 8.52 -12.78
C ARG A 57 -1.56 7.69 -12.27
N PRO A 58 -2.65 7.55 -13.04
CA PRO A 58 -3.80 6.77 -12.61
C PRO A 58 -3.41 5.31 -12.36
N ASN A 59 -3.89 4.75 -11.24
CA ASN A 59 -3.84 3.32 -10.97
C ASN A 59 -4.98 2.64 -11.72
N ALA A 60 -4.95 2.71 -13.06
CA ALA A 60 -5.87 1.99 -13.92
C ALA A 60 -5.46 0.51 -13.89
N GLY A 61 -6.06 -0.26 -12.99
CA GLY A 61 -5.81 -1.70 -12.91
C GLY A 61 -6.19 -2.43 -14.18
N GLY A 62 -5.78 -3.69 -14.28
CA GLY A 62 -6.21 -4.57 -15.37
C GLY A 62 -7.73 -4.56 -15.58
N THR A 63 -8.16 -4.60 -16.84
CA THR A 63 -9.54 -4.39 -17.31
C THR A 63 -10.51 -5.53 -17.02
N ARG A 64 -10.14 -6.52 -16.19
CA ARG A 64 -11.01 -7.66 -15.86
C ARG A 64 -12.04 -7.23 -14.81
N PRO A 65 -13.34 -7.10 -15.16
CA PRO A 65 -14.32 -6.46 -14.27
C PRO A 65 -14.54 -7.22 -12.96
N LYS A 66 -14.43 -8.55 -13.00
CA LYS A 66 -14.65 -9.44 -11.86
C LYS A 66 -13.44 -9.60 -10.93
N LEU A 67 -12.26 -9.15 -11.36
CA LEU A 67 -11.03 -9.27 -10.56
C LEU A 67 -10.15 -8.03 -10.78
N PRO A 68 -10.52 -6.87 -10.23
CA PRO A 68 -9.72 -5.66 -10.39
C PRO A 68 -8.35 -5.86 -9.73
N ILE A 69 -7.30 -5.39 -10.40
CA ILE A 69 -5.90 -5.54 -9.94
C ILE A 69 -5.32 -4.17 -9.62
N VAL A 70 -4.67 -3.99 -8.48
CA VAL A 70 -3.89 -2.79 -8.17
C VAL A 70 -2.44 -2.94 -8.61
N ASP A 71 -1.85 -1.91 -9.23
CA ASP A 71 -0.38 -1.77 -9.31
C ASP A 71 0.12 -0.97 -8.10
N ALA A 72 0.67 -1.68 -7.11
CA ALA A 72 1.31 -1.07 -5.94
C ALA A 72 2.83 -1.29 -5.92
N LEU A 73 3.43 -1.67 -7.04
CA LEU A 73 4.87 -1.95 -7.11
C LEU A 73 5.69 -0.66 -6.90
N VAL A 74 6.79 -0.79 -6.16
CA VAL A 74 7.77 0.28 -5.92
C VAL A 74 9.09 -0.10 -6.59
N LEU A 75 9.39 0.49 -7.76
CA LEU A 75 10.52 0.07 -8.60
C LEU A 75 11.86 0.04 -7.89
N GLN A 76 12.04 0.93 -6.92
CA GLN A 76 13.25 1.06 -6.12
C GLN A 76 13.58 -0.23 -5.34
N GLN A 77 12.60 -1.12 -5.11
CA GLN A 77 12.83 -2.43 -4.49
C GLN A 77 13.54 -3.41 -5.43
N GLY A 78 13.44 -3.22 -6.75
CA GLY A 78 14.10 -4.03 -7.76
C GLY A 78 13.45 -5.40 -8.02
N PRO A 79 13.81 -6.05 -9.14
CA PRO A 79 13.18 -7.28 -9.61
C PRO A 79 13.38 -8.47 -8.66
N ASN A 80 14.54 -8.56 -8.00
CA ASN A 80 14.84 -9.65 -7.06
C ASN A 80 13.91 -9.61 -5.84
N TYR A 81 13.64 -8.43 -5.31
CA TYR A 81 12.70 -8.27 -4.20
C TYR A 81 11.29 -8.67 -4.63
N PHE A 82 10.84 -8.21 -5.79
CA PHE A 82 9.52 -8.57 -6.32
C PHE A 82 9.37 -10.07 -6.50
N LEU A 83 10.36 -10.73 -7.10
CA LEU A 83 10.34 -12.19 -7.25
C LEU A 83 10.28 -12.89 -5.89
N ALA A 84 11.10 -12.45 -4.91
CA ALA A 84 11.11 -13.04 -3.58
C ALA A 84 9.74 -12.92 -2.88
N LYS A 85 9.09 -11.76 -2.96
CA LYS A 85 7.74 -11.57 -2.38
C LYS A 85 6.67 -12.34 -3.15
N ARG A 86 6.76 -12.38 -4.49
CA ARG A 86 5.82 -13.13 -5.32
C ARG A 86 5.92 -14.64 -5.08
N LEU A 87 7.12 -15.17 -4.83
CA LEU A 87 7.33 -16.57 -4.44
C LEU A 87 6.62 -16.92 -3.13
N GLN A 88 6.56 -16.00 -2.16
CA GLN A 88 5.80 -16.20 -0.92
C GLN A 88 4.30 -16.34 -1.23
N HIS A 89 3.75 -15.48 -2.10
CA HIS A 89 2.36 -15.56 -2.54
C HIS A 89 2.05 -16.89 -3.25
N TRP A 90 2.88 -17.31 -4.21
CA TRP A 90 2.66 -18.58 -4.90
C TRP A 90 2.69 -19.78 -3.95
N ARG A 91 3.63 -19.81 -3.01
CA ARG A 91 3.70 -20.86 -1.99
C ARG A 91 2.49 -20.88 -1.08
N ALA A 92 1.96 -19.71 -0.70
CA ALA A 92 0.74 -19.58 0.09
C ALA A 92 -0.49 -20.12 -0.67
N MET A 93 -0.64 -19.74 -1.94
CA MET A 93 -1.77 -20.22 -2.76
C MET A 93 -1.74 -21.73 -2.98
N ILE A 94 -0.57 -22.31 -3.25
CA ILE A 94 -0.42 -23.76 -3.42
C ILE A 94 -0.77 -24.48 -2.11
N ALA A 95 -0.19 -24.05 -0.98
CA ALA A 95 -0.46 -24.67 0.32
C ALA A 95 -1.95 -24.56 0.71
N ALA A 96 -2.59 -23.41 0.44
CA ALA A 96 -4.01 -23.22 0.71
C ALA A 96 -4.89 -24.10 -0.19
N ALA A 97 -4.53 -24.26 -1.47
CA ALA A 97 -5.23 -25.15 -2.41
C ALA A 97 -5.09 -26.64 -2.03
N GLU A 98 -3.97 -27.01 -1.43
CA GLU A 98 -3.72 -28.35 -0.86
C GLU A 98 -4.41 -28.57 0.50
N GLY A 99 -5.12 -27.56 1.02
CA GLY A 99 -5.86 -27.65 2.28
C GLY A 99 -5.04 -27.41 3.54
N HIS A 100 -3.79 -26.94 3.43
CA HIS A 100 -2.99 -26.57 4.59
C HIS A 100 -3.45 -25.25 5.23
N ALA A 101 -3.15 -25.09 6.52
CA ALA A 101 -3.34 -23.82 7.23
C ALA A 101 -2.40 -22.75 6.67
N VAL A 102 -2.95 -21.62 6.24
CA VAL A 102 -2.19 -20.49 5.68
C VAL A 102 -2.66 -19.17 6.28
N SER A 103 -1.72 -18.36 6.77
CA SER A 103 -1.92 -16.97 7.16
C SER A 103 -1.00 -16.10 6.30
N SER A 104 -1.54 -15.51 5.23
CA SER A 104 -0.75 -14.75 4.25
C SER A 104 -1.31 -13.35 4.02
N ASN A 105 -1.40 -12.60 5.10
CA ASN A 105 -2.05 -11.29 5.15
C ASN A 105 -1.12 -10.19 4.63
N VAL A 106 -1.66 -9.25 3.84
CA VAL A 106 -0.93 -8.03 3.44
C VAL A 106 -0.75 -7.15 4.66
N ALA A 107 0.51 -7.00 5.06
CA ALA A 107 0.89 -6.22 6.23
C ALA A 107 1.01 -4.73 5.88
N PRO A 108 0.73 -3.84 6.85
CA PRO A 108 0.90 -2.43 6.61
C PRO A 108 2.40 -2.07 6.53
N ALA A 109 2.71 -1.07 5.71
CA ALA A 109 3.92 -0.28 5.81
C ALA A 109 3.95 0.40 7.18
N SER A 110 5.06 0.19 7.91
CA SER A 110 5.23 0.68 9.28
C SER A 110 6.47 1.55 9.40
N ASN A 111 6.41 2.56 10.27
CA ASN A 111 7.51 3.47 10.62
C ASN A 111 8.62 2.78 11.45
N THR A 112 9.20 1.70 10.95
CA THR A 112 10.28 0.99 11.67
C THR A 112 11.58 1.79 11.63
N SER A 113 12.40 1.64 12.67
CA SER A 113 13.73 2.26 12.71
C SER A 113 14.63 1.88 11.54
N SER A 114 14.42 0.70 10.93
CA SER A 114 15.16 0.27 9.73
C SER A 114 14.77 1.04 8.48
N VAL A 115 13.49 1.42 8.33
CA VAL A 115 13.01 2.21 7.19
C VAL A 115 13.36 3.69 7.36
N LEU A 116 13.18 4.22 8.57
CA LEU A 116 13.40 5.65 8.85
C LEU A 116 14.86 6.09 8.76
N LYS A 117 15.82 5.15 8.74
CA LYS A 117 17.24 5.45 8.46
C LYS A 117 17.47 6.01 7.06
N ASN A 118 16.60 5.68 6.09
CA ASN A 118 16.66 6.27 4.77
C ASN A 118 15.83 7.56 4.76
N GLN A 119 16.49 8.71 4.57
CA GLN A 119 15.83 10.02 4.63
C GLN A 119 14.71 10.19 3.59
N LEU A 120 14.89 9.63 2.39
CA LEU A 120 13.87 9.69 1.34
C LEU A 120 12.62 8.89 1.74
N LEU A 121 12.79 7.69 2.29
CA LEU A 121 11.67 6.87 2.78
C LEU A 121 11.01 7.50 4.02
N ALA A 122 11.79 8.08 4.92
CA ALA A 122 11.26 8.80 6.08
C ALA A 122 10.40 10.00 5.65
N ALA A 123 10.87 10.80 4.69
CA ALA A 123 10.10 11.90 4.12
C ALA A 123 8.84 11.41 3.40
N ALA A 124 8.94 10.31 2.65
CA ALA A 124 7.79 9.71 1.98
C ALA A 124 6.72 9.22 2.97
N TYR A 125 7.13 8.59 4.07
CA TYR A 125 6.23 8.08 5.10
C TYR A 125 5.56 9.21 5.89
N ALA A 126 6.33 10.23 6.25
CA ALA A 126 5.79 11.44 6.87
C ALA A 126 4.83 12.18 5.92
N GLY A 127 5.19 12.29 4.63
CA GLY A 127 4.35 12.86 3.59
C GLY A 127 3.05 12.07 3.38
N ALA A 128 3.09 10.74 3.40
CA ALA A 128 1.90 9.90 3.33
C ALA A 128 0.94 10.17 4.50
N ASN A 129 1.46 10.35 5.72
CA ASN A 129 0.64 10.67 6.91
C ASN A 129 0.17 12.13 6.99
N SER A 130 0.57 13.00 6.06
CA SER A 130 0.21 14.42 6.06
C SER A 130 -1.18 14.73 5.50
N GLY A 131 -1.85 13.74 4.90
CA GLY A 131 -3.18 13.89 4.30
C GLY A 131 -3.19 14.42 2.85
N VAL A 132 -2.02 14.72 2.24
CA VAL A 132 -1.94 15.15 0.83
C VAL A 132 -2.52 14.11 -0.14
N ILE A 133 -2.40 12.82 0.21
CA ILE A 133 -3.07 11.70 -0.43
C ILE A 133 -3.92 11.00 0.65
N PRO A 134 -5.20 11.40 0.83
CA PRO A 134 -6.02 11.01 1.97
C PRO A 134 -6.09 9.52 2.32
N PRO A 135 -6.15 8.56 1.36
CA PRO A 135 -6.22 7.16 1.74
C PRO A 135 -4.91 6.64 2.34
N LEU A 136 -3.75 7.21 2.01
CA LEU A 136 -2.47 6.66 2.44
C LEU A 136 -2.24 6.86 3.94
N LYS A 137 -1.87 5.78 4.64
CA LYS A 137 -1.56 5.84 6.06
C LYS A 137 -0.47 4.85 6.47
N ILE A 138 0.61 5.35 7.03
CA ILE A 138 1.70 4.56 7.59
C ILE A 138 1.41 4.27 9.06
N PHE A 139 1.60 3.01 9.45
CA PHE A 139 1.25 2.52 10.78
C PHE A 139 2.45 2.59 11.72
N ASP A 140 2.17 2.65 13.01
CA ASP A 140 3.21 2.40 14.00
C ASP A 140 3.58 0.92 14.01
N PRO A 141 4.86 0.58 14.28
CA PRO A 141 5.31 -0.82 14.33
C PRO A 141 4.52 -1.65 15.34
N GLU A 142 4.16 -1.07 16.50
CA GLU A 142 3.39 -1.76 17.54
C GLU A 142 1.98 -2.10 17.04
N THR A 143 1.27 -1.15 16.43
CA THR A 143 -0.04 -1.39 15.83
C THR A 143 0.04 -2.49 14.77
N SER A 144 1.09 -2.45 13.95
CA SER A 144 1.31 -3.45 12.90
C SER A 144 1.53 -4.84 13.50
N ASN A 145 2.36 -4.95 14.55
CA ASN A 145 2.61 -6.21 15.24
C ASN A 145 1.33 -6.80 15.86
N VAL A 146 0.55 -5.99 16.56
CA VAL A 146 -0.70 -6.42 17.18
C VAL A 146 -1.70 -6.90 16.12
N LEU A 147 -1.91 -6.11 15.08
CA LEU A 147 -2.85 -6.44 14.00
C LEU A 147 -2.44 -7.73 13.27
N MET A 148 -1.16 -7.83 12.87
CA MET A 148 -0.70 -9.01 12.14
C MET A 148 -0.68 -10.28 13.00
N THR A 149 -0.43 -10.14 14.31
CA THR A 149 -0.54 -11.26 15.25
C THR A 149 -1.99 -11.71 15.40
N TYR A 150 -2.93 -10.76 15.54
CA TYR A 150 -4.34 -11.09 15.65
C TYR A 150 -4.86 -11.79 14.38
N LEU A 151 -4.48 -11.31 13.20
CA LEU A 151 -4.82 -11.95 11.93
C LEU A 151 -4.25 -13.36 11.81
N LEU A 152 -3.00 -13.58 12.23
CA LEU A 152 -2.40 -14.93 12.28
C LEU A 152 -3.22 -15.87 13.18
N LEU A 153 -3.54 -15.43 14.40
CA LEU A 153 -4.33 -16.23 15.34
C LEU A 153 -5.74 -16.50 14.82
N HIS A 154 -6.37 -15.49 14.23
CA HIS A 154 -7.67 -15.60 13.57
C HIS A 154 -7.64 -16.67 12.47
N ASP A 155 -6.64 -16.64 11.57
CA ASP A 155 -6.56 -17.58 10.45
C ASP A 155 -6.30 -19.02 10.92
N LEU A 156 -5.46 -19.20 11.95
CA LEU A 156 -5.22 -20.51 12.57
C LEU A 156 -6.48 -21.05 13.28
N TYR A 157 -7.20 -20.18 13.98
CA TYR A 157 -8.45 -20.52 14.65
C TYR A 157 -9.51 -20.94 13.62
N GLU A 158 -9.69 -20.14 12.57
CA GLU A 158 -10.63 -20.42 11.48
C GLU A 158 -10.29 -21.73 10.74
N HIS A 159 -8.99 -22.02 10.54
CA HIS A 159 -8.58 -23.31 9.97
C HIS A 159 -8.95 -24.49 10.89
N THR A 160 -8.64 -24.38 12.19
CA THR A 160 -8.97 -25.42 13.19
C THR A 160 -10.48 -25.63 13.30
N ARG A 161 -11.27 -24.56 13.23
CA ARG A 161 -12.73 -24.60 13.26
C ARG A 161 -13.30 -25.34 12.05
N ARG A 162 -12.79 -25.09 10.85
CA ARG A 162 -13.18 -25.81 9.62
C ARG A 162 -12.86 -27.31 9.72
N ALA A 163 -11.66 -27.66 10.20
CA ALA A 163 -11.25 -29.06 10.37
C ALA A 163 -12.17 -29.85 11.31
N LYS A 164 -12.85 -29.16 12.24
CA LYS A 164 -13.83 -29.76 13.17
C LYS A 164 -15.28 -29.76 12.63
N GLY A 165 -15.49 -29.52 11.33
CA GLY A 165 -16.82 -29.48 10.71
C GLY A 165 -17.58 -28.16 10.94
N GLY A 166 -16.88 -27.08 11.28
CA GLY A 166 -17.48 -25.76 11.38
C GLY A 166 -18.04 -25.25 10.04
N VAL A 167 -19.10 -24.43 10.11
CA VAL A 167 -19.81 -23.83 8.96
C VAL A 167 -18.90 -22.96 8.07
N ARG A 168 -19.32 -22.73 6.81
CA ARG A 168 -18.75 -21.80 5.81
C ARG A 168 -17.93 -20.67 6.43
N SER A 169 -16.68 -20.54 6.00
CA SER A 169 -15.82 -19.41 6.36
C SER A 169 -15.74 -18.40 5.21
N TRP A 170 -15.06 -17.27 5.43
CA TRP A 170 -14.86 -16.24 4.41
C TRP A 170 -14.17 -16.78 3.14
N SER A 171 -13.30 -17.78 3.25
CA SER A 171 -12.71 -18.48 2.09
C SER A 171 -13.74 -19.08 1.13
N ASP A 172 -14.93 -19.39 1.65
CA ASP A 172 -16.01 -20.11 0.98
C ASP A 172 -17.16 -19.16 0.57
N ALA A 173 -17.01 -17.86 0.88
CA ALA A 173 -17.91 -16.80 0.50
C ALA A 173 -17.60 -16.29 -0.92
N GLU A 174 -18.52 -15.53 -1.50
CA GLU A 174 -18.29 -14.79 -2.74
C GLU A 174 -17.13 -13.80 -2.54
N GLY A 175 -16.19 -13.75 -3.49
CA GLY A 175 -14.92 -13.06 -3.33
C GLY A 175 -13.88 -13.79 -2.46
N GLY A 176 -14.15 -15.05 -2.07
CA GLY A 176 -13.26 -15.91 -1.28
C GLY A 176 -12.26 -16.71 -2.12
N LEU A 177 -11.47 -17.55 -1.45
CA LEU A 177 -10.46 -18.42 -2.07
C LEU A 177 -11.06 -19.39 -3.09
N ALA A 178 -12.29 -19.86 -2.86
CA ALA A 178 -13.01 -20.78 -3.74
C ALA A 178 -13.30 -20.18 -5.13
N GLU A 179 -13.39 -18.85 -5.25
CA GLU A 179 -13.64 -18.17 -6.52
C GLU A 179 -12.35 -17.91 -7.29
N HIS A 180 -11.29 -17.46 -6.61
CA HIS A 180 -9.99 -17.19 -7.25
C HIS A 180 -8.85 -17.26 -6.23
N PRO A 181 -7.70 -17.91 -6.55
CA PRO A 181 -6.60 -18.07 -5.59
C PRO A 181 -5.99 -16.75 -5.10
N LEU A 182 -6.00 -15.69 -5.94
CA LEU A 182 -5.55 -14.35 -5.55
C LEU A 182 -6.41 -13.69 -4.45
N ASN A 183 -7.63 -14.17 -4.23
CA ASN A 183 -8.48 -13.62 -3.18
C ASN A 183 -7.91 -13.92 -1.78
N LEU A 184 -7.03 -14.93 -1.64
CA LEU A 184 -6.31 -15.25 -0.40
C LEU A 184 -5.70 -14.01 0.28
N PHE A 185 -5.27 -13.03 -0.51
CA PHE A 185 -4.58 -11.84 -0.02
C PHE A 185 -5.51 -10.64 0.18
N ALA A 186 -6.75 -10.70 -0.30
CA ALA A 186 -7.60 -9.53 -0.48
C ALA A 186 -8.34 -9.08 0.79
N THR A 187 -8.95 -10.01 1.51
CA THR A 187 -10.00 -9.64 2.47
C THR A 187 -9.48 -9.14 3.80
N THR A 188 -8.45 -9.78 4.31
CA THR A 188 -7.80 -9.45 5.59
C THR A 188 -6.61 -8.51 5.37
N SER A 189 -6.54 -7.87 4.21
CA SER A 189 -5.46 -6.98 3.79
C SER A 189 -5.45 -5.68 4.59
N VAL A 190 -4.29 -5.33 5.15
CA VAL A 190 -4.04 -4.04 5.81
C VAL A 190 -3.15 -3.18 4.90
N HIS A 191 -3.67 -2.83 3.73
CA HIS A 191 -2.91 -2.23 2.61
C HIS A 191 -2.55 -0.73 2.73
N ASN A 192 -2.62 -0.11 3.91
CA ASN A 192 -2.32 1.32 4.12
C ASN A 192 -3.09 2.30 3.22
N GLY A 193 -4.27 1.91 2.73
CA GLY A 193 -5.03 2.70 1.75
C GLY A 193 -4.48 2.71 0.33
N ILE A 194 -3.37 2.02 0.03
CA ILE A 194 -2.77 1.95 -1.31
C ILE A 194 -3.79 1.44 -2.34
N TRP A 195 -4.59 0.44 -2.00
CA TRP A 195 -5.60 -0.13 -2.91
C TRP A 195 -6.77 0.79 -3.18
N ARG A 196 -7.00 1.77 -2.30
CA ARG A 196 -8.01 2.81 -2.43
C ARG A 196 -7.43 4.09 -3.04
N CYS A 197 -6.15 4.08 -3.40
CA CYS A 197 -5.50 5.22 -4.00
C CYS A 197 -5.72 5.25 -5.51
N ALA A 198 -6.13 6.42 -6.02
CA ALA A 198 -6.31 6.72 -7.43
C ALA A 198 -5.01 6.63 -8.24
N TYR A 199 -3.86 6.69 -7.58
CA TYR A 199 -2.58 6.86 -8.23
C TYR A 199 -1.65 5.67 -8.01
N GLN A 200 -0.78 5.41 -8.97
CA GLN A 200 0.25 4.37 -8.84
C GLN A 200 1.28 4.80 -7.79
N LEU A 201 1.68 3.90 -6.90
CA LEU A 201 2.61 4.20 -5.80
C LEU A 201 3.95 4.76 -6.30
N ARG A 202 4.46 4.21 -7.42
CA ARG A 202 5.65 4.69 -8.14
C ARG A 202 5.60 6.14 -8.63
N SER A 203 4.40 6.72 -8.75
CA SER A 203 4.19 8.08 -9.27
C SER A 203 3.80 9.08 -8.17
N LEU A 204 3.70 8.60 -6.94
CA LEU A 204 3.31 9.38 -5.78
C LEU A 204 4.53 9.85 -4.98
N LEU A 205 5.60 9.06 -4.97
CA LEU A 205 6.74 9.24 -4.09
C LEU A 205 7.30 10.68 -4.14
N GLU A 206 7.51 11.22 -5.34
CA GLU A 206 8.03 12.57 -5.51
C GLU A 206 7.07 13.64 -4.95
N VAL A 207 5.76 13.44 -5.11
CA VAL A 207 4.73 14.38 -4.65
C VAL A 207 4.61 14.38 -3.13
N VAL A 208 4.55 13.20 -2.50
CA VAL A 208 4.48 13.12 -1.02
C VAL A 208 5.76 13.64 -0.37
N VAL A 209 6.94 13.36 -0.94
CA VAL A 209 8.22 13.87 -0.43
C VAL A 209 8.30 15.38 -0.59
N ALA A 210 7.95 15.92 -1.76
CA ALA A 210 7.96 17.36 -2.00
C ALA A 210 6.98 18.07 -1.06
N TYR A 211 5.76 17.55 -0.91
CA TYR A 211 4.77 18.10 0.01
C TYR A 211 5.28 18.10 1.46
N PHE A 212 5.91 17.01 1.91
CA PHE A 212 6.51 16.94 3.24
C PHE A 212 7.56 18.04 3.46
N TYR A 213 8.48 18.24 2.52
CA TYR A 213 9.52 19.25 2.69
C TYR A 213 8.99 20.68 2.60
N VAL A 214 8.04 20.95 1.69
CA VAL A 214 7.39 22.27 1.58
C VAL A 214 6.64 22.59 2.88
N THR A 215 5.88 21.64 3.42
CA THR A 215 5.15 21.85 4.68
C THR A 215 6.09 21.98 5.88
N LYS A 216 7.12 21.14 5.96
CA LYS A 216 8.13 21.17 7.04
C LYS A 216 8.90 22.50 7.09
N TYR A 217 9.24 23.05 5.93
CA TYR A 217 10.06 24.27 5.81
C TYR A 217 9.26 25.51 5.39
N ASN A 218 7.92 25.47 5.50
CA ASN A 218 7.03 26.53 5.01
C ASN A 218 7.40 27.92 5.57
N THR A 219 7.69 28.02 6.87
CA THR A 219 8.07 29.29 7.49
C THR A 219 9.36 29.85 6.89
N GLN A 220 10.35 29.00 6.61
CA GLN A 220 11.63 29.41 6.01
C GLN A 220 11.47 29.83 4.54
N LEU A 221 10.61 29.13 3.80
CA LEU A 221 10.23 29.49 2.43
C LEU A 221 9.51 30.84 2.38
N LEU A 222 8.60 31.10 3.32
CA LEU A 222 7.93 32.40 3.46
C LEU A 222 8.92 33.53 3.77
N TYR A 223 9.86 33.30 4.69
CA TYR A 223 10.89 34.29 5.01
C TYR A 223 11.80 34.60 3.82
N THR A 224 12.29 33.59 3.11
CA THR A 224 13.13 33.80 1.91
C THR A 224 12.37 34.46 0.77
N GLY A 225 11.10 34.10 0.55
CA GLY A 225 10.23 34.76 -0.42
C GLY A 225 10.00 36.25 -0.08
N ALA A 226 9.71 36.56 1.17
CA ALA A 226 9.53 37.95 1.62
C ALA A 226 10.80 38.79 1.45
N ILE A 227 11.98 38.22 1.75
CA ILE A 227 13.28 38.87 1.52
C ILE A 227 13.51 39.12 0.03
N ALA A 228 13.23 38.14 -0.83
CA ALA A 228 13.41 38.27 -2.28
C ALA A 228 12.47 39.35 -2.89
N VAL A 229 11.20 39.39 -2.47
CA VAL A 229 10.25 40.43 -2.88
C VAL A 229 10.69 41.81 -2.38
N GLY A 230 11.13 41.91 -1.12
CA GLY A 230 11.65 43.15 -0.54
C GLY A 230 12.90 43.68 -1.28
N ALA A 231 13.84 42.79 -1.59
CA ALA A 231 15.05 43.13 -2.36
C ALA A 231 14.71 43.54 -3.80
N GLY A 232 13.79 42.83 -4.46
CA GLY A 232 13.30 43.17 -5.80
C GLY A 232 12.60 44.53 -5.85
N ALA A 233 11.72 44.81 -4.87
CA ALA A 233 11.05 46.10 -4.75
C ALA A 233 12.03 47.26 -4.46
N ALA A 234 13.08 47.01 -3.67
CA ALA A 234 14.13 48.00 -3.42
C ALA A 234 14.97 48.29 -4.66
N LEU A 235 15.32 47.27 -5.45
CA LEU A 235 16.03 47.40 -6.72
C LEU A 235 15.21 48.11 -7.82
N LEU A 236 13.88 47.95 -7.80
CA LEU A 236 12.98 48.67 -8.70
C LEU A 236 12.85 50.14 -8.32
N ARG A 237 12.82 50.47 -7.01
CA ARG A 237 12.78 51.87 -6.54
C ARG A 237 14.08 52.63 -6.76
N SER A 238 15.23 51.96 -6.81
CA SER A 238 16.52 52.63 -7.07
C SER A 238 16.80 52.87 -8.55
N ARG A 239 15.93 52.40 -9.46
CA ARG A 239 16.03 52.57 -10.92
C ARG A 239 15.02 53.59 -11.49
N ILE A 240 14.18 54.19 -10.64
CA ILE A 240 13.27 55.29 -10.96
C ILE A 240 13.83 56.55 -10.30
#